data_AF-A0A5B8VJX1-F1
#
_entry.id   AF-A0A5B8VJX1-F1
#
_cell.length_a   1.000
_cell.length_b   1.000
_cell.length_c   1.000
_cell.angle_alpha   90.00
_cell.angle_beta   90.00
_cell.angle_gamma   90.00
#
_symmetry.space_group_name_H-M   'P 1'
#
loop_
_entity.id
_entity.type
_entity.pdbx_description
1 polymer ?
#
loop_
_entity_poly.entity_id
_entity_poly.type
_entity_poly.pdbx_seq_one_letter_code
_entity_poly.pdbx_strand_id
1 'polypeptide(L)'
;MKMFDYVFYRVCKAYEKAKSKSAEMAAMAILSLTQASIILILIILFETAEKKKVIDKIEVVILYSVIIVLNYMRYIYNESFYSDISQKFRDEKSPFVKGLLVFIFIITILFLVIGLAIYSG
;
A
#
# COMPACT_ATOMS: atom_id res chain seq x y z
N MET A 1 -8.70 7.94 1.23
CA MET A 1 -7.57 8.40 2.07
C MET A 1 -7.52 7.77 3.46
N LYS A 2 -8.61 7.78 4.28
CA LYS A 2 -8.57 7.26 5.67
C LYS A 2 -8.05 5.82 5.84
N MET A 3 -8.36 4.90 4.92
CA MET A 3 -7.91 3.51 5.00
C MET A 3 -6.40 3.36 4.76
N PHE A 4 -5.85 4.03 3.75
CA PHE A 4 -4.41 3.96 3.45
C PHE A 4 -3.56 4.66 4.50
N ASP A 5 -4.06 5.74 5.10
CA ASP A 5 -3.40 6.39 6.23
C ASP A 5 -3.32 5.45 7.44
N TYR A 6 -4.38 4.66 7.64
CA TYR A 6 -4.44 3.66 8.68
C TYR A 6 -3.51 2.46 8.39
N VAL A 7 -3.43 2.00 7.14
CA VAL A 7 -2.45 0.98 6.73
C VAL A 7 -1.03 1.49 6.97
N PHE A 8 -0.71 2.70 6.53
CA PHE A 8 0.59 3.33 6.77
C PHE A 8 0.94 3.36 8.27
N TYR A 9 0.04 3.89 9.11
CA TYR A 9 0.22 3.90 10.57
C TYR A 9 0.51 2.51 11.13
N ARG A 10 -0.26 1.50 10.71
CA ARG A 10 -0.10 0.13 11.19
C ARG A 10 1.23 -0.49 10.80
N VAL A 11 1.67 -0.23 9.58
CA VAL A 11 2.97 -0.71 9.13
C VAL A 11 4.08 0.01 9.91
N CYS A 12 4.03 1.34 10.06
CA CYS A 12 4.99 2.08 10.90
C CYS A 12 5.07 1.50 12.33
N LYS A 13 3.91 1.24 12.95
CA LYS A 13 3.83 0.67 14.30
C LYS A 13 4.41 -0.75 14.40
N ALA A 14 4.27 -1.56 13.34
CA ALA A 14 4.90 -2.88 13.28
C ALA A 14 6.44 -2.78 13.20
N TYR A 15 6.96 -1.71 12.59
CA TYR A 15 8.38 -1.41 12.47
C TYR A 15 8.91 -0.45 13.56
N GLU A 16 8.14 -0.12 14.59
CA GLU A 16 8.48 0.90 15.60
C GLU A 16 9.76 0.55 16.41
N LYS A 17 10.16 -0.72 16.43
CA LYS A 17 11.45 -1.17 16.99
C LYS A 17 12.65 -0.82 16.09
N ALA A 18 12.44 -0.61 14.79
CA ALA A 18 13.43 -0.05 13.88
C ALA A 18 13.36 1.49 13.95
N LYS A 19 14.52 2.17 13.88
CA LYS A 19 14.62 3.64 13.99
C LYS A 19 13.51 4.36 13.19
N SER A 20 12.87 5.38 13.76
CA SER A 20 11.62 6.00 13.25
C SER A 20 11.59 6.27 11.73
N LYS A 21 12.63 6.92 11.17
CA LYS A 21 12.68 7.22 9.72
C LYS A 21 12.74 5.97 8.83
N SER A 22 13.30 4.87 9.31
CA SER A 22 13.30 3.60 8.56
C SER A 22 11.93 2.93 8.56
N ALA A 23 11.16 3.07 9.64
CA ALA A 23 9.80 2.54 9.75
C ALA A 23 8.83 3.26 8.79
N GLU A 24 8.90 4.59 8.73
CA GLU A 24 8.08 5.39 7.82
C GLU A 24 8.39 5.08 6.35
N MET A 25 9.67 4.94 5.99
CA MET A 25 10.07 4.60 4.62
C MET A 25 9.61 3.20 4.22
N ALA A 26 9.74 2.21 5.11
CA ALA A 26 9.23 0.86 4.88
C ALA A 26 7.70 0.85 4.73
N ALA A 27 6.99 1.60 5.58
CA ALA A 27 5.55 1.74 5.50
C ALA A 27 5.09 2.41 4.21
N MET A 28 5.79 3.45 3.76
CA MET A 28 5.52 4.12 2.49
C MET A 28 5.73 3.15 1.31
N ALA A 29 6.81 2.37 1.31
CA ALA A 29 7.09 1.39 0.26
C ALA A 29 6.00 0.30 0.20
N ILE A 30 5.66 -0.29 1.35
CA ILE A 30 4.61 -1.33 1.45
C ILE A 30 3.25 -0.78 1.02
N LEU A 31 2.91 0.44 1.45
CA LEU A 31 1.65 1.07 1.06
C LEU A 31 1.61 1.34 -0.44
N SER A 32 2.70 1.88 -1.01
CA SER A 32 2.79 2.18 -2.44
C SER A 32 2.64 0.91 -3.28
N LEU A 33 3.33 -0.17 -2.90
CA LEU A 33 3.20 -1.48 -3.53
C LEU A 33 1.76 -2.00 -3.43
N THR A 34 1.11 -1.86 -2.27
CA THR A 34 -0.27 -2.30 -2.06
C THR A 34 -1.26 -1.53 -2.95
N GLN A 35 -1.12 -0.21 -3.05
CA GLN A 35 -1.97 0.64 -3.89
C GLN A 35 -1.77 0.35 -5.38
N ALA A 36 -0.52 0.27 -5.82
CA ALA A 36 -0.18 -0.07 -7.20
C ALA A 36 -0.68 -1.46 -7.58
N SER A 37 -0.54 -2.43 -6.67
CA SER A 37 -1.09 -3.78 -6.80
C SER A 37 -2.60 -3.78 -6.99
N ILE A 38 -3.35 -3.02 -6.20
CA ILE A 38 -4.81 -2.91 -6.34
C ILE A 38 -5.18 -2.37 -7.72
N ILE A 39 -4.52 -1.31 -8.18
CA ILE A 39 -4.79 -0.73 -9.50
C ILE A 39 -4.46 -1.74 -10.61
N LEU A 40 -3.34 -2.45 -10.48
CA LEU A 40 -2.95 -3.48 -11.44
C LEU A 40 -3.97 -4.64 -11.49
N ILE A 41 -4.47 -5.10 -10.34
CA ILE A 41 -5.56 -6.10 -10.27
C ILE A 41 -6.76 -5.61 -11.08
N LEU A 42 -7.20 -4.37 -10.87
CA LEU A 42 -8.35 -3.80 -11.57
C LEU A 42 -8.12 -3.72 -13.08
N ILE A 43 -6.92 -3.35 -13.51
CA ILE A 43 -6.56 -3.31 -14.93
C ILE A 43 -6.59 -4.72 -15.53
N ILE A 44 -5.96 -5.72 -14.90
CA ILE A 44 -5.94 -7.10 -15.40
C ILE A 44 -7.37 -7.67 -15.51
N LEU A 45 -8.21 -7.42 -14.50
CA LEU A 45 -9.62 -7.83 -14.53
C LEU A 45 -10.37 -7.18 -15.70
N PHE A 46 -10.12 -5.89 -15.95
CA PHE A 46 -10.72 -5.17 -17.07
C PHE A 46 -10.23 -5.71 -18.43
N GLU A 47 -8.92 -5.93 -18.59
CA GLU A 47 -8.35 -6.51 -19.80
C GLU A 47 -8.90 -7.91 -20.09
N THR A 48 -9.11 -8.71 -19.04
CA THR A 48 -9.70 -10.05 -19.13
C THR A 48 -11.18 -9.99 -19.52
N ALA A 49 -11.94 -9.06 -18.95
CA ALA A 49 -13.36 -8.88 -19.25
C ALA A 49 -13.59 -8.40 -20.69
N GLU A 50 -12.81 -7.41 -21.13
CA GLU A 50 -12.90 -6.81 -22.47
C GLU A 50 -12.11 -7.58 -23.54
N LYS A 51 -11.33 -8.60 -23.13
CA LYS A 51 -10.40 -9.36 -23.99
C LYS A 51 -9.47 -8.45 -24.80
N LYS A 52 -9.09 -7.32 -24.21
CA LYS A 52 -8.30 -6.28 -24.86
C LYS A 52 -7.19 -5.86 -23.91
N LYS A 53 -5.97 -5.78 -24.44
CA LYS A 53 -4.85 -5.19 -23.73
C LYS A 53 -4.97 -3.66 -23.70
N VAL A 54 -4.86 -3.08 -22.52
CA VAL A 54 -5.05 -1.67 -22.22
C VAL A 54 -3.77 -1.06 -21.64
N ILE A 55 -2.91 -1.87 -21.02
CA ILE A 55 -1.63 -1.41 -20.47
C ILE A 55 -0.47 -2.33 -20.89
N ASP A 56 0.69 -1.72 -21.12
CA ASP A 56 1.96 -2.36 -21.35
C ASP A 56 2.87 -2.33 -20.11
N LYS A 57 4.06 -2.91 -20.24
CA LYS A 57 5.00 -3.04 -19.12
C LYS A 57 5.59 -1.69 -18.69
N ILE A 58 5.83 -0.77 -19.64
CA ILE A 58 6.40 0.55 -19.37
C ILE A 58 5.38 1.40 -18.61
N GLU A 59 4.10 1.35 -19.00
CA GLU A 59 3.05 2.09 -18.33
C GLU A 59 2.80 1.58 -16.91
N VAL A 60 2.96 0.28 -16.65
CA VAL A 60 2.97 -0.27 -15.28
C VAL A 60 4.12 0.33 -14.46
N VAL A 61 5.33 0.42 -15.01
CA VAL A 61 6.47 1.04 -14.30
C VAL A 61 6.22 2.51 -13.99
N ILE A 62 5.63 3.25 -14.93
CA ILE A 62 5.24 4.65 -14.74
C ILE A 62 4.20 4.77 -13.63
N LEU A 63 3.17 3.92 -13.64
CA LEU A 63 2.12 3.89 -12.61
C LEU A 63 2.72 3.69 -11.21
N TYR A 64 3.61 2.72 -11.05
CA TYR A 64 4.29 2.47 -9.78
C TYR A 64 5.11 3.68 -9.33
N SER A 65 5.85 4.29 -10.25
CA SER A 65 6.68 5.47 -9.97
C SER A 65 5.85 6.66 -9.50
N VAL A 66 4.73 6.93 -10.18
CA VAL A 66 3.80 8.01 -9.80
C VAL A 66 3.24 7.78 -8.40
N ILE A 67 2.80 6.56 -8.08
CA ILE A 67 2.25 6.22 -6.76
C ILE A 67 3.30 6.41 -5.65
N ILE A 68 4.54 5.96 -5.89
CA ILE A 68 5.64 6.14 -4.94
C ILE A 68 5.91 7.62 -4.69
N VAL A 69 5.98 8.44 -5.74
CA VAL A 69 6.22 9.89 -5.61
C VAL A 69 5.09 10.56 -4.83
N LEU A 70 3.82 10.26 -5.15
CA LEU A 70 2.67 10.81 -4.44
C LEU A 70 2.68 10.43 -2.95
N ASN A 71 3.00 9.18 -2.64
CA ASN A 71 3.09 8.72 -1.26
C ASN A 71 4.30 9.31 -0.53
N TYR A 72 5.45 9.49 -1.20
CA TYR A 72 6.60 10.17 -0.62
C TYR A 72 6.24 11.61 -0.22
N MET A 73 5.63 12.37 -1.14
CA MET A 73 5.20 13.75 -0.87
C MET A 73 4.21 13.84 0.30
N ARG A 74 3.37 12.82 0.49
CA ARG A 74 2.34 12.83 1.52
C ARG A 74 2.82 12.33 2.88
N TYR A 75 3.55 11.22 2.91
CA TYR A 75 3.86 10.48 4.13
C TYR A 75 5.27 10.75 4.65
N ILE A 76 6.21 11.14 3.79
CA ILE A 76 7.62 11.35 4.15
C ILE A 76 8.00 12.82 4.13
N TYR A 77 7.63 13.56 3.07
CA TYR A 77 7.95 14.98 2.96
C TYR A 77 7.20 15.82 4.01
N ASN A 78 5.98 15.43 4.36
CA ASN A 78 5.24 16.04 5.45
C ASN A 78 5.65 15.39 6.80
N GLU A 79 6.68 15.95 7.44
CA GLU A 79 7.24 15.41 8.68
C GLU A 79 6.23 15.35 9.85
N SER A 80 5.18 16.18 9.86
CA SER A 80 4.16 16.13 10.92
C SER A 80 3.17 14.98 10.73
N PHE A 81 3.07 14.42 9.53
CA PHE A 81 1.99 13.50 9.17
C PHE A 81 1.95 12.27 10.08
N TYR A 82 3.10 11.62 10.30
CA TYR A 82 3.14 10.44 11.16
C TYR A 82 2.76 10.78 12.61
N SER A 83 3.22 11.91 13.13
CA SER A 83 2.82 12.38 14.47
C SER A 83 1.30 12.54 14.55
N ASP A 84 0.70 13.24 13.59
CA ASP A 84 -0.73 13.53 13.55
C ASP A 84 -1.59 12.25 13.49
N ILE A 85 -1.21 11.27 12.65
CA ILE A 85 -1.95 9.99 12.57
C ILE A 85 -1.71 9.12 13.80
N SER A 86 -0.51 9.17 14.40
CA SER A 86 -0.18 8.35 15.57
C SER A 86 -1.04 8.77 16.76
N GLN A 87 -1.23 10.08 16.95
CA GLN A 87 -2.11 10.62 17.97
C GLN A 87 -3.57 10.24 17.71
N LYS A 88 -4.00 10.32 16.44
CA LYS A 88 -5.36 9.97 16.03
C LYS A 88 -5.74 8.51 16.29
N PHE A 89 -4.79 7.58 16.15
CA PHE A 89 -5.02 6.15 16.31
C PHE A 89 -4.43 5.55 17.59
N ARG A 90 -3.98 6.40 18.54
CA ARG A 90 -3.35 5.99 19.79
C ARG A 90 -4.26 5.12 20.64
N ASP A 91 -5.51 5.57 20.85
CA ASP A 91 -6.47 4.97 21.80
C ASP A 91 -7.46 4.03 21.10
N GLU A 92 -7.02 3.39 20.03
CA GLU A 92 -7.88 2.48 19.28
C GLU A 92 -8.18 1.19 20.05
N LYS A 93 -9.45 0.79 20.04
CA LYS A 93 -9.85 -0.52 20.57
C LYS A 93 -9.27 -1.64 19.72
N SER A 94 -8.83 -2.71 20.38
CA SER A 94 -8.34 -3.97 19.78
C SER A 94 -7.18 -3.79 18.78
N PRO A 95 -6.03 -3.23 19.20
CA PRO A 95 -4.92 -2.93 18.30
C PRO A 95 -4.35 -4.17 17.60
N PHE A 96 -4.31 -5.31 18.31
CA PHE A 96 -3.85 -6.58 17.73
C PHE A 96 -4.72 -7.05 16.58
N VAL A 97 -6.05 -7.14 16.79
CA VAL A 97 -7.00 -7.61 15.77
C VAL A 97 -6.92 -6.75 14.52
N LYS A 98 -6.91 -5.43 14.66
CA LYS A 98 -6.87 -4.57 13.48
C LYS A 98 -5.49 -4.53 12.81
N GLY A 99 -4.40 -4.75 13.56
CA GLY A 99 -3.09 -4.98 12.97
C GLY A 99 -3.07 -6.24 12.10
N LEU A 100 -3.65 -7.34 12.61
CA LEU A 100 -3.82 -8.58 11.87
C LEU A 100 -4.68 -8.40 10.62
N LEU A 101 -5.77 -7.63 10.70
CA LEU A 101 -6.60 -7.32 9.52
C LEU A 101 -5.82 -6.56 8.44
N VAL A 102 -4.97 -5.60 8.82
CA VAL A 102 -4.11 -4.90 7.85
C VAL A 102 -3.08 -5.85 7.25
N PHE A 103 -2.49 -6.73 8.06
CA PHE A 103 -1.56 -7.74 7.56
C PHE A 103 -2.23 -8.68 6.56
N ILE A 104 -3.39 -9.26 6.90
CA ILE A 104 -4.18 -10.11 6.01
C ILE A 104 -4.51 -9.35 4.72
N PHE A 105 -4.97 -8.11 4.82
CA PHE A 105 -5.29 -7.27 3.67
C PHE A 105 -4.09 -7.13 2.71
N ILE A 106 -2.92 -6.74 3.21
CA ILE A 106 -1.70 -6.58 2.38
C ILE A 106 -1.33 -7.91 1.72
N ILE A 107 -1.31 -8.99 2.49
CA ILE A 107 -0.95 -10.32 2.00
C ILE A 107 -1.93 -10.82 0.95
N THR A 108 -3.24 -10.64 1.15
CA THR A 108 -4.26 -10.99 0.16
C THR A 108 -4.05 -10.24 -1.16
N ILE A 109 -3.77 -8.94 -1.12
CA ILE A 109 -3.50 -8.16 -2.32
C ILE A 109 -2.25 -8.67 -3.07
N LEU A 110 -1.17 -8.98 -2.35
CA LEU A 110 0.04 -9.54 -2.96
C LEU A 110 -0.21 -10.89 -3.62
N PHE A 111 -0.93 -11.80 -2.95
CA PHE A 111 -1.29 -13.09 -3.53
C PHE A 111 -2.21 -12.95 -4.76
N LEU A 112 -3.15 -12.01 -4.74
CA LEU A 112 -4.03 -11.74 -5.88
C LEU A 112 -3.25 -11.25 -7.09
N VAL A 113 -2.31 -10.31 -6.92
CA VAL A 113 -1.47 -9.83 -8.03
C VAL A 113 -0.64 -10.98 -8.62
N ILE A 114 0.04 -11.76 -7.78
CA ILE A 114 0.87 -12.88 -8.24
C ILE A 114 0.02 -13.92 -8.96
N GLY A 115 -1.13 -14.30 -8.37
CA GLY A 115 -2.04 -15.27 -8.95
C GLY A 115 -2.60 -14.82 -10.30
N LEU A 116 -3.02 -13.56 -10.41
CA LEU A 116 -3.51 -12.99 -11.67
C LEU A 116 -2.40 -12.88 -12.71
N ALA A 117 -1.19 -12.47 -12.32
CA ALA A 117 -0.05 -12.39 -13.23
C ALA A 117 0.29 -13.77 -13.82
N ILE A 118 0.25 -14.84 -13.02
CA ILE A 118 0.44 -16.23 -13.47
C ILE A 118 -0.71 -16.67 -14.39
N TYR A 119 -1.95 -16.27 -14.09
CA TYR A 119 -3.10 -16.64 -14.91
C TYR A 119 -3.13 -15.94 -16.27
N SER A 120 -2.69 -14.67 -16.32
CA SER A 120 -2.72 -13.83 -17.52
C SER A 120 -1.47 -13.91 -18.41
N GLY A 121 -0.37 -14.49 -17.91
CA GLY A 121 0.92 -14.61 -18.60
C GLY A 121 1.12 -15.97 -19.22
#